data_AF-A0A1Y4RS70-F1
#
_entry.id   AF-A0A1Y4RS70-F1
#
_cell.length_a   1.000
_cell.length_b   1.000
_cell.length_c   1.000
_cell.angle_alpha   90.00
_cell.angle_beta   90.00
_cell.angle_gamma   90.00
#
_symmetry.space_group_name_H-M   'P 1'
#
loop_
_entity.id
_entity.type
_entity.pdbx_description
1 polymer ?
#
loop_
_entity_poly.entity_id
_entity_poly.type
_entity_poly.pdbx_seq_one_letter_code
_entity_poly.pdbx_strand_id
1 'polypeptide(L)'
;MKKLLKGLIIAALAALSIMAALDFGWRTEKESQDALMALSGSALCGRIEEITEDYIIEPVKEEADLPPAYDYRENGRSVPVRDQGQYGTCWAFASLTALETSLMPDALYDFSRDHLNFHNHYQMETEEGGSYILSVSYLTAWEGPVLEEDDPYGDNASPDGLEPVLHVQEVRMPGNRDFEAIKQTVYLHGGVESSLYMDFSNPGQDSAYYDRRNASYCYTGGAESNHDVVIIGWDDNYPAENFKERPEGDGAFICQNSWGTGFGDHGVFYVSYYDANIGSYNAAYTKTEDSSNYDVLYQSDLLGWCGQLGYNSELAYFANVYEAEEDLQLRAAGFYATGEDTEYRLAVIPDFEDVQELSEAQFTQSGYFQYAGYYTVEFDDPVSVKAGERFAVLVQIMTPESQYPIAVEFASGELEDKVALDDGEGYISSDKGMMWERVETAQNSNLCLKVYADREEAQ
;
A
#
# COMPACT_ATOMS: atom_id res chain seq x y z
N MET A 1 2.07 -21.32 -34.13
CA MET A 1 0.77 -20.72 -33.80
C MET A 1 0.70 -19.20 -33.96
N LYS A 2 1.79 -18.42 -33.75
CA LYS A 2 1.91 -16.98 -34.14
C LYS A 2 1.77 -16.64 -35.65
N LYS A 3 1.67 -17.63 -36.54
CA LYS A 3 1.45 -17.43 -38.01
C LYS A 3 0.00 -17.67 -38.47
N LEU A 4 -0.83 -18.36 -37.68
CA LEU A 4 -2.24 -18.58 -37.98
C LEU A 4 -3.12 -17.44 -37.46
N LEU A 5 -2.77 -16.86 -36.30
CA LEU A 5 -3.43 -15.66 -35.77
C LEU A 5 -3.19 -14.42 -36.64
N LYS A 6 -1.96 -14.26 -37.19
CA LYS A 6 -1.66 -13.23 -38.19
C LYS A 6 -2.44 -13.44 -39.50
N GLY A 7 -2.73 -14.68 -39.90
CA GLY A 7 -3.50 -14.98 -41.10
C GLY A 7 -4.99 -14.63 -40.99
N LEU A 8 -5.59 -14.83 -39.81
CA LEU A 8 -7.00 -14.50 -39.53
C LEU A 8 -7.24 -12.99 -39.38
N ILE A 9 -6.30 -12.27 -38.75
CA ILE A 9 -6.36 -10.80 -38.62
C ILE A 9 -6.16 -10.13 -40.00
N ILE A 10 -5.25 -10.64 -40.83
CA ILE A 10 -5.05 -10.14 -42.20
C ILE A 10 -6.26 -10.44 -43.09
N ALA A 11 -6.95 -11.57 -42.91
CA ALA A 11 -8.15 -11.90 -43.68
C ALA A 11 -9.36 -11.04 -43.30
N ALA A 12 -9.54 -10.70 -42.01
CA ALA A 12 -10.58 -9.77 -41.56
C ALA A 12 -10.31 -8.32 -42.04
N LEU A 13 -9.06 -7.87 -41.98
CA LEU A 13 -8.62 -6.57 -42.51
C LEU A 13 -8.74 -6.48 -44.05
N ALA A 14 -8.51 -7.59 -44.77
CA ALA A 14 -8.68 -7.65 -46.22
C ALA A 14 -10.16 -7.63 -46.65
N ALA A 15 -11.08 -8.20 -45.86
CA ALA A 15 -12.51 -8.14 -46.15
C ALA A 15 -13.08 -6.73 -45.91
N LEU A 16 -12.60 -6.03 -44.87
CA LEU A 16 -12.95 -4.65 -44.56
C LEU A 16 -12.37 -3.66 -45.59
N SER A 17 -11.16 -3.90 -46.10
CA SER A 17 -10.55 -3.04 -47.12
C SER A 17 -11.21 -3.18 -48.50
N ILE A 18 -11.73 -4.36 -48.85
CA ILE A 18 -12.46 -4.58 -50.11
C ILE A 18 -13.85 -3.92 -50.09
N MET A 19 -14.54 -3.89 -48.94
CA MET A 19 -15.81 -3.15 -48.81
C MET A 19 -15.60 -1.64 -48.85
N ALA A 20 -14.57 -1.12 -48.17
CA ALA A 20 -14.26 0.32 -48.16
C ALA A 20 -13.78 0.85 -49.54
N ALA A 21 -13.11 0.01 -50.33
CA ALA A 21 -12.65 0.38 -51.67
C ALA A 21 -13.80 0.56 -52.69
N LEU A 22 -14.97 -0.05 -52.45
CA LEU A 22 -16.12 0.03 -53.35
C LEU A 22 -17.03 1.24 -53.09
N ASP A 23 -17.06 1.78 -51.86
CA ASP A 23 -17.93 2.91 -51.51
C ASP A 23 -17.23 4.29 -51.45
N PHE A 24 -15.91 4.37 -51.18
CA PHE A 24 -15.27 5.67 -50.89
C PHE A 24 -14.09 6.10 -51.78
N GLY A 25 -13.71 5.31 -52.79
CA GLY A 25 -12.81 5.78 -53.85
C GLY A 25 -11.43 6.27 -53.41
N TRP A 26 -10.82 5.65 -52.40
CA TRP A 26 -9.47 5.97 -51.94
C TRP A 26 -8.40 5.33 -52.83
N ARG A 27 -7.34 6.07 -53.15
CA ARG A 27 -6.44 5.75 -54.27
C ARG A 27 -5.15 5.03 -53.87
N THR A 28 -4.84 4.83 -52.58
CA THR A 28 -3.67 4.04 -52.17
C THR A 28 -3.84 3.31 -50.82
N GLU A 29 -3.18 2.16 -50.69
CA GLU A 29 -3.19 1.27 -49.51
C GLU A 29 -2.69 1.95 -48.22
N LYS A 30 -1.82 2.96 -48.36
CA LYS A 30 -1.27 3.77 -47.27
C LYS A 30 -2.31 4.73 -46.67
N GLU A 31 -3.11 5.38 -47.50
CA GLU A 31 -4.17 6.30 -47.04
C GLU A 31 -5.25 5.56 -46.23
N SER A 32 -5.54 4.31 -46.59
CA SER A 32 -6.47 3.46 -45.84
C SER A 32 -5.92 2.97 -44.49
N GLN A 33 -4.61 2.75 -44.36
CA GLN A 33 -3.99 2.38 -43.08
C GLN A 33 -3.88 3.57 -42.13
N ASP A 34 -3.52 4.74 -42.65
CA ASP A 34 -3.46 5.98 -41.88
C ASP A 34 -4.87 6.42 -41.42
N ALA A 35 -5.91 6.21 -42.24
CA ALA A 35 -7.30 6.45 -41.86
C ALA A 35 -7.83 5.44 -40.82
N LEU A 36 -7.43 4.16 -40.88
CA LEU A 36 -7.78 3.17 -39.85
C LEU A 36 -7.09 3.44 -38.51
N MET A 37 -5.84 3.90 -38.53
CA MET A 37 -5.11 4.34 -37.33
C MET A 37 -5.72 5.62 -36.76
N ALA A 38 -6.17 6.55 -37.62
CA ALA A 38 -6.89 7.75 -37.19
C ALA A 38 -8.28 7.43 -36.63
N LEU A 39 -9.03 6.48 -37.22
CA LEU A 39 -10.35 6.04 -36.75
C LEU A 39 -10.28 5.19 -35.48
N SER A 40 -9.26 4.34 -35.33
CA SER A 40 -9.03 3.59 -34.07
C SER A 40 -8.54 4.52 -32.96
N GLY A 41 -7.64 5.45 -33.25
CA GLY A 41 -7.23 6.48 -32.30
C GLY A 41 -8.37 7.42 -31.90
N SER A 42 -9.19 7.91 -32.84
CA SER A 42 -10.28 8.84 -32.55
C SER A 42 -11.51 8.19 -31.95
N ALA A 43 -11.82 6.93 -32.27
CA ALA A 43 -12.94 6.21 -31.66
C ALA A 43 -12.59 5.68 -30.25
N LEU A 44 -11.31 5.38 -30.00
CA LEU A 44 -10.81 5.06 -28.66
C LEU A 44 -10.71 6.32 -27.81
N CYS A 45 -10.18 7.42 -28.36
CA CYS A 45 -10.14 8.73 -27.70
C CYS A 45 -11.55 9.32 -27.48
N GLY A 46 -12.48 9.13 -28.42
CA GLY A 46 -13.88 9.55 -28.29
C GLY A 46 -14.70 8.71 -27.31
N ARG A 47 -14.39 7.41 -27.16
CA ARG A 47 -14.96 6.57 -26.10
C ARG A 47 -14.36 6.87 -24.73
N ILE A 48 -13.09 7.27 -24.67
CA ILE A 48 -12.47 7.79 -23.45
C ILE A 48 -13.15 9.11 -23.06
N GLU A 49 -13.33 10.05 -23.99
CA GLU A 49 -14.05 11.31 -23.76
C GLU A 49 -15.51 11.10 -23.30
N GLU A 50 -16.27 10.18 -23.91
CA GLU A 50 -17.65 9.85 -23.49
C GLU A 50 -17.76 9.10 -22.14
N ILE A 51 -16.71 8.42 -21.68
CA ILE A 51 -16.67 7.75 -20.36
C ILE A 51 -16.17 8.69 -19.26
N THR A 52 -15.50 9.80 -19.62
CA THR A 52 -14.85 10.73 -18.66
C THR A 52 -15.69 11.94 -18.26
N GLU A 53 -16.82 12.25 -18.91
CA GLU A 53 -17.57 13.47 -18.59
C GLU A 53 -18.26 13.45 -17.21
N ASP A 54 -18.54 12.28 -16.62
CA ASP A 54 -19.30 12.21 -15.35
C ASP A 54 -18.45 12.17 -14.07
N TYR A 55 -17.11 12.04 -14.15
CA TYR A 55 -16.24 12.06 -12.97
C TYR A 55 -14.88 12.70 -13.26
N ILE A 56 -14.89 14.01 -13.52
CA ILE A 56 -13.67 14.83 -13.42
C ILE A 56 -13.23 14.78 -11.95
N ILE A 57 -12.07 14.18 -11.70
CA ILE A 57 -11.48 14.14 -10.37
C ILE A 57 -10.69 15.42 -10.19
N GLU A 58 -11.08 16.25 -9.22
CA GLU A 58 -10.28 17.40 -8.80
C GLU A 58 -9.37 16.96 -7.64
N PRO A 59 -8.06 16.77 -7.88
CA PRO A 59 -7.16 16.29 -6.84
C PRO A 59 -7.03 17.33 -5.73
N VAL A 60 -7.37 16.93 -4.52
CA VAL A 60 -7.12 17.73 -3.31
C VAL A 60 -5.83 17.21 -2.68
N LYS A 61 -4.74 17.96 -2.87
CA LYS A 61 -3.44 17.64 -2.26
C LYS A 61 -3.38 18.19 -0.84
N GLU A 62 -2.88 17.37 0.07
CA GLU A 62 -2.43 17.82 1.37
C GLU A 62 -1.08 18.53 1.22
N GLU A 63 -0.99 19.75 1.72
CA GLU A 63 0.21 20.58 1.68
C GLU A 63 0.49 21.17 3.07
N ALA A 64 1.76 21.26 3.44
CA ALA A 64 2.21 21.94 4.65
C ALA A 64 3.46 22.80 4.41
N ASP A 65 3.50 23.98 5.05
CA ASP A 65 4.71 24.80 5.12
C ASP A 65 5.68 24.22 6.17
N LEU A 66 6.65 23.43 5.71
CA LEU A 66 7.58 22.72 6.59
C LEU A 66 8.67 23.65 7.16
N PRO A 67 8.91 23.66 8.49
CA PRO A 67 10.03 24.41 9.05
C PRO A 67 11.37 23.73 8.72
N PRO A 68 12.50 24.47 8.76
CA PRO A 68 13.83 23.90 8.51
C PRO A 68 14.28 22.88 9.58
N ALA A 69 13.62 22.88 10.74
CA ALA A 69 13.81 21.87 11.76
C ALA A 69 12.47 21.60 12.46
N TYR A 70 12.21 20.33 12.75
CA TYR A 70 11.01 19.87 13.43
C TYR A 70 11.35 18.67 14.27
N ASP A 71 10.81 18.61 15.49
CA ASP A 71 10.90 17.45 16.36
C ASP A 71 9.53 17.27 16.99
N TYR A 72 8.83 16.18 16.62
CA TYR A 72 7.46 15.99 17.09
C TYR A 72 7.38 15.89 18.61
N ARG A 73 8.50 15.61 19.30
CA ARG A 73 8.56 15.43 20.75
C ARG A 73 8.24 16.75 21.45
N GLU A 74 8.61 17.87 20.82
CA GLU A 74 8.26 19.21 21.29
C GLU A 74 6.77 19.52 21.17
N ASN A 75 6.03 18.72 20.39
CA ASN A 75 4.59 18.84 20.16
C ASN A 75 3.75 17.80 20.91
N GLY A 76 4.34 17.09 21.88
CA GLY A 76 3.62 16.10 22.69
C GLY A 76 3.36 14.77 21.97
N ARG A 77 4.03 14.51 20.85
CA ARG A 77 3.92 13.25 20.09
C ARG A 77 4.91 12.16 20.53
N SER A 78 5.61 12.36 21.64
CA SER A 78 6.57 11.37 22.15
C SER A 78 5.87 10.12 22.69
N VAL A 79 6.34 8.97 22.24
CA VAL A 79 6.02 7.66 22.83
C VAL A 79 7.28 7.12 23.54
N PRO A 80 7.16 6.23 24.54
CA PRO A 80 8.32 5.67 25.23
C PRO A 80 9.26 4.92 24.26
N VAL A 81 10.57 5.08 24.43
CA VAL A 81 11.53 4.24 23.70
C VAL A 81 11.53 2.83 24.28
N ARG A 82 11.23 1.84 23.43
CA ARG A 82 11.22 0.42 23.78
C ARG A 82 12.53 -0.28 23.41
N ASP A 83 12.67 -1.53 23.81
CA ASP A 83 13.90 -2.34 23.64
C ASP A 83 13.54 -3.72 23.08
N GLN A 84 13.93 -3.98 21.82
CA GLN A 84 13.72 -5.25 21.14
C GLN A 84 14.62 -6.37 21.68
N GLY A 85 15.65 -6.03 22.46
CA GLY A 85 16.60 -6.99 22.99
C GLY A 85 17.45 -7.64 21.89
N GLN A 86 17.42 -8.97 21.83
CA GLN A 86 18.28 -9.77 20.95
C GLN A 86 17.58 -10.25 19.67
N TYR A 87 16.28 -10.01 19.54
CA TYR A 87 15.44 -10.57 18.49
C TYR A 87 15.48 -9.74 17.20
N GLY A 88 15.24 -10.40 16.06
CA GLY A 88 15.13 -9.81 14.71
C GLY A 88 13.85 -9.00 14.44
N THR A 89 13.31 -8.29 15.44
CA THR A 89 11.95 -7.71 15.42
C THR A 89 11.91 -6.20 15.21
N CYS A 90 13.01 -5.56 14.79
CA CYS A 90 13.08 -4.10 14.62
C CYS A 90 11.94 -3.53 13.75
N TRP A 91 11.53 -4.25 12.71
CA TRP A 91 10.39 -3.94 11.85
C TRP A 91 9.08 -3.81 12.65
N ALA A 92 8.76 -4.77 13.52
CA ALA A 92 7.56 -4.74 14.37
C ALA A 92 7.61 -3.56 15.35
N PHE A 93 8.77 -3.27 15.93
CA PHE A 93 8.95 -2.10 16.79
C PHE A 93 8.78 -0.79 16.05
N ALA A 94 9.38 -0.66 14.86
CA ALA A 94 9.32 0.56 14.07
C ALA A 94 7.88 0.83 13.58
N SER A 95 7.22 -0.18 13.03
CA SER A 95 5.82 -0.09 12.59
C SER A 95 4.88 0.30 13.72
N LEU A 96 4.91 -0.42 14.85
CA LEU A 96 4.01 -0.13 15.97
C LEU A 96 4.35 1.19 16.66
N THR A 97 5.62 1.59 16.70
CA THR A 97 6.01 2.94 17.17
C THR A 97 5.45 4.01 16.24
N ALA A 98 5.56 3.84 14.92
CA ALA A 98 4.99 4.78 13.95
C ALA A 98 3.47 4.92 14.16
N LEU A 99 2.76 3.81 14.36
CA LEU A 99 1.34 3.80 14.69
C LEU A 99 1.04 4.48 16.04
N GLU A 100 1.76 4.16 17.11
CA GLU A 100 1.58 4.79 18.43
C GLU A 100 1.75 6.32 18.32
N THR A 101 2.71 6.79 17.52
CA THR A 101 2.97 8.23 17.37
C THR A 101 1.89 8.97 16.57
N SER A 102 1.15 8.29 15.68
CA SER A 102 0.05 8.92 14.94
C SER A 102 -1.19 9.15 15.80
N LEU A 103 -1.30 8.42 16.90
CA LEU A 103 -2.37 8.57 17.90
C LEU A 103 -2.08 9.68 18.93
N MET A 104 -0.83 10.16 19.00
CA MET A 104 -0.43 11.19 19.95
C MET A 104 -0.73 12.60 19.40
N PRO A 105 -1.09 13.57 20.27
CA PRO A 105 -1.11 13.51 21.73
C PRO A 105 -2.42 12.98 22.34
N ASP A 106 -3.35 12.51 21.51
CA ASP A 106 -4.73 12.22 21.93
C ASP A 106 -4.84 10.91 22.72
N ALA A 107 -4.11 9.88 22.32
CA ALA A 107 -4.07 8.59 23.00
C ALA A 107 -2.68 7.96 22.97
N LEU A 108 -2.23 7.47 24.13
CA LEU A 108 -1.02 6.67 24.26
C LEU A 108 -1.41 5.21 24.40
N TYR A 109 -1.03 4.40 23.42
CA TYR A 109 -1.13 2.95 23.45
C TYR A 109 0.27 2.32 23.59
N ASP A 110 0.30 1.08 24.09
CA ASP A 110 1.47 0.21 24.02
C ASP A 110 1.01 -1.06 23.32
N PHE A 111 1.35 -1.20 22.04
CA PHE A 111 0.90 -2.33 21.23
C PHE A 111 1.88 -3.51 21.34
N SER A 112 1.35 -4.73 21.29
CA SER A 112 2.17 -5.93 21.38
C SER A 112 2.99 -6.14 20.10
N ARG A 113 4.32 -6.11 20.27
CA ARG A 113 5.27 -6.48 19.20
C ARG A 113 5.31 -7.99 18.99
N ASP A 114 5.07 -8.78 20.05
CA ASP A 114 5.07 -10.24 19.96
C ASP A 114 3.87 -10.73 19.13
N HIS A 115 2.67 -10.17 19.34
CA HIS A 115 1.51 -10.59 18.57
C HIS A 115 1.71 -10.34 17.07
N LEU A 116 2.21 -9.16 16.69
CA LEU A 116 2.55 -8.87 15.29
C LEU A 116 3.62 -9.85 14.74
N ASN A 117 4.64 -10.17 15.54
CA ASN A 117 5.71 -11.09 15.15
C ASN A 117 5.23 -12.55 15.00
N PHE A 118 4.28 -13.01 15.82
CA PHE A 118 3.81 -14.40 15.81
C PHE A 118 2.54 -14.63 14.96
N HIS A 119 1.70 -13.62 14.79
CA HIS A 119 0.39 -13.73 14.11
C HIS A 119 0.37 -13.10 12.70
N ASN A 120 1.52 -12.78 12.12
CA ASN A 120 1.58 -12.46 10.70
C ASN A 120 1.48 -13.72 9.82
N HIS A 121 0.95 -13.58 8.61
CA HIS A 121 0.73 -14.70 7.70
C HIS A 121 1.97 -15.12 6.90
N TYR A 122 3.10 -14.41 7.06
CA TYR A 122 4.34 -14.74 6.35
C TYR A 122 5.06 -15.95 6.95
N GLN A 123 4.63 -16.49 8.09
CA GLN A 123 5.20 -17.70 8.71
C GLN A 123 6.73 -17.64 8.85
N MET A 124 7.25 -16.47 9.25
CA MET A 124 8.67 -16.24 9.44
C MET A 124 9.08 -16.53 10.89
N GLU A 125 10.29 -17.06 11.08
CA GLU A 125 10.88 -17.18 12.40
C GLU A 125 11.34 -15.79 12.89
N THR A 126 11.26 -15.56 14.20
CA THR A 126 11.56 -14.25 14.83
C THR A 126 12.96 -13.68 14.51
N GLU A 127 13.92 -14.54 14.19
CA GLU A 127 15.31 -14.14 13.87
C GLU A 127 15.53 -13.84 12.39
N GLU A 128 14.56 -14.10 11.51
CA GLU A 128 14.69 -13.88 10.06
C GLU A 128 14.59 -12.40 9.66
N GLY A 129 14.11 -11.54 10.55
CA GLY A 129 13.81 -10.14 10.23
C GLY A 129 12.40 -9.97 9.70
N GLY A 130 12.13 -8.82 9.10
CA GLY A 130 10.84 -8.50 8.50
C GLY A 130 10.91 -7.20 7.72
N SER A 131 9.75 -6.70 7.30
CA SER A 131 9.63 -5.41 6.60
C SER A 131 8.31 -4.74 6.94
N TYR A 132 8.20 -3.44 6.68
CA TYR A 132 6.95 -2.70 6.85
C TYR A 132 5.74 -3.34 6.13
N ILE A 133 5.94 -4.07 5.03
CA ILE A 133 4.85 -4.75 4.29
C ILE A 133 4.18 -5.83 5.16
N LEU A 134 4.94 -6.55 5.98
CA LEU A 134 4.41 -7.54 6.92
C LEU A 134 3.51 -6.85 7.95
N SER A 135 3.99 -5.76 8.55
CA SER A 135 3.21 -5.00 9.52
C SER A 135 1.95 -4.41 8.91
N VAL A 136 2.05 -3.85 7.70
CA VAL A 136 0.90 -3.28 6.99
C VAL A 136 -0.14 -4.36 6.68
N SER A 137 0.26 -5.52 6.17
CA SER A 137 -0.68 -6.62 5.87
C SER A 137 -1.41 -7.10 7.13
N TYR A 138 -0.70 -7.31 8.24
CA TYR A 138 -1.30 -7.68 9.52
C TYR A 138 -2.29 -6.60 10.03
N LEU A 139 -1.89 -5.32 9.99
CA LEU A 139 -2.71 -4.22 10.50
C LEU A 139 -3.94 -3.93 9.62
N THR A 140 -3.83 -4.06 8.29
CA THR A 140 -4.97 -3.83 7.37
C THR A 140 -5.84 -5.07 7.19
N ALA A 141 -5.38 -6.24 7.60
CA ALA A 141 -6.19 -7.45 7.74
C ALA A 141 -7.00 -7.51 9.05
N TRP A 142 -6.82 -6.52 9.94
CA TRP A 142 -7.42 -6.44 11.27
C TRP A 142 -7.08 -7.62 12.19
N GLU A 143 -5.90 -8.23 12.00
CA GLU A 143 -5.33 -9.20 12.94
C GLU A 143 -4.78 -8.51 14.21
N GLY A 144 -4.68 -7.18 14.18
CA GLY A 144 -4.30 -6.34 15.32
C GLY A 144 -4.39 -4.84 15.01
N PRO A 145 -3.78 -3.98 15.84
CA PRO A 145 -2.88 -4.33 16.93
C PRO A 145 -3.64 -4.75 18.21
N VAL A 146 -3.00 -5.58 19.02
CA VAL A 146 -3.43 -5.92 20.39
C VAL A 146 -2.52 -5.20 21.40
N LEU A 147 -2.87 -5.21 22.68
CA LEU A 147 -2.09 -4.52 23.72
C LEU A 147 -0.91 -5.37 24.21
N GLU A 148 0.20 -4.69 24.52
CA GLU A 148 1.39 -5.29 25.14
C GLU A 148 1.08 -5.95 26.50
N GLU A 149 0.05 -5.50 27.22
CA GLU A 149 -0.35 -6.14 28.49
C GLU A 149 -1.04 -7.49 28.31
N ASP A 150 -1.63 -7.73 27.14
CA ASP A 150 -2.32 -8.98 26.81
C ASP A 150 -1.37 -10.00 26.15
N ASP A 151 -0.36 -9.51 25.43
CA ASP A 151 0.73 -10.32 24.85
C ASP A 151 2.11 -9.68 25.08
N PRO A 152 2.77 -9.95 26.22
CA PRO A 152 4.01 -9.29 26.62
C PRO A 152 5.25 -9.74 25.84
N TYR A 153 6.04 -8.76 25.40
CA TYR A 153 7.20 -8.99 24.55
C TYR A 153 8.32 -9.83 25.18
N GLY A 154 8.83 -10.79 24.43
CA GLY A 154 10.07 -11.52 24.69
C GLY A 154 9.93 -12.67 25.68
N ASP A 155 8.71 -13.09 26.00
CA ASP A 155 8.46 -14.29 26.81
C ASP A 155 8.45 -15.59 25.97
N ASN A 156 8.48 -15.47 24.63
CA ASN A 156 8.42 -16.54 23.63
C ASN A 156 7.09 -17.31 23.64
N ALA A 157 6.01 -16.64 24.00
CA ALA A 157 4.64 -17.08 23.81
C ALA A 157 3.84 -15.97 23.12
N SER A 158 2.76 -16.36 22.45
CA SER A 158 1.75 -15.42 21.97
C SER A 158 0.40 -16.14 22.01
N PRO A 159 -0.60 -15.62 22.74
CA PRO A 159 -1.88 -16.30 22.91
C PRO A 159 -2.79 -16.10 21.69
N ASP A 160 -3.41 -17.18 21.23
CA ASP A 160 -4.46 -17.12 20.21
C ASP A 160 -5.73 -16.40 20.72
N GLY A 161 -6.45 -15.75 19.80
CA GLY A 161 -7.79 -15.21 20.05
C GLY A 161 -7.81 -13.87 20.79
N LEU A 162 -6.69 -13.14 20.79
CA LEU A 162 -6.71 -11.72 21.10
C LEU A 162 -7.33 -10.95 19.94
N GLU A 163 -8.07 -9.90 20.27
CA GLU A 163 -8.82 -9.09 19.30
C GLU A 163 -8.16 -7.70 19.16
N PRO A 164 -8.19 -7.10 17.96
CA PRO A 164 -7.63 -5.78 17.73
C PRO A 164 -8.33 -4.72 18.59
N VAL A 165 -7.55 -3.79 19.15
CA VAL A 165 -8.09 -2.64 19.90
C VAL A 165 -8.38 -1.43 19.02
N LEU A 166 -7.85 -1.41 17.80
CA LEU A 166 -8.02 -0.38 16.79
C LEU A 166 -7.95 -1.00 15.41
N HIS A 167 -8.56 -0.34 14.43
CA HIS A 167 -8.47 -0.71 13.02
C HIS A 167 -7.68 0.34 12.25
N VAL A 168 -6.63 -0.09 11.55
CA VAL A 168 -5.88 0.76 10.62
C VAL A 168 -6.66 0.89 9.32
N GLN A 169 -6.84 2.14 8.86
CA GLN A 169 -7.68 2.49 7.71
C GLN A 169 -6.95 3.24 6.61
N GLU A 170 -5.82 3.87 6.94
CA GLU A 170 -4.95 4.50 5.96
C GLU A 170 -3.50 4.28 6.35
N VAL A 171 -2.71 3.82 5.38
CA VAL A 171 -1.26 3.73 5.47
C VAL A 171 -0.69 4.51 4.30
N ARG A 172 0.19 5.47 4.57
CA ARG A 172 0.96 6.15 3.53
C ARG A 172 2.35 5.56 3.43
N MET A 173 2.82 5.40 2.21
CA MET A 173 4.14 4.88 1.87
C MET A 173 4.87 5.91 1.00
N PRO A 174 5.48 6.95 1.60
CA PRO A 174 6.26 7.93 0.85
C PRO A 174 7.28 7.27 -0.10
N GLY A 175 7.43 7.84 -1.29
CA GLY A 175 8.30 7.32 -2.32
C GLY A 175 9.78 7.24 -1.91
N ASN A 176 10.55 6.45 -2.64
CA ASN A 176 11.98 6.24 -2.38
C ASN A 176 12.74 7.57 -2.34
N ARG A 177 13.23 7.91 -1.15
CA ARG A 177 13.96 9.15 -0.82
C ARG A 177 13.20 10.44 -1.12
N ASP A 178 11.87 10.39 -1.14
CA ASP A 178 11.06 11.61 -1.13
C ASP A 178 11.06 12.22 0.28
N PHE A 179 12.12 12.97 0.58
CA PHE A 179 12.31 13.59 1.88
C PHE A 179 11.25 14.65 2.19
N GLU A 180 10.67 15.30 1.19
CA GLU A 180 9.61 16.29 1.43
C GLU A 180 8.30 15.56 1.80
N ALA A 181 7.94 14.47 1.11
CA ALA A 181 6.80 13.64 1.50
C ALA A 181 6.97 13.00 2.89
N ILE A 182 8.19 12.52 3.21
CA ILE A 182 8.51 11.99 4.55
C ILE A 182 8.33 13.08 5.61
N LYS A 183 8.96 14.24 5.43
CA LYS A 183 8.85 15.36 6.39
C LYS A 183 7.41 15.83 6.55
N GLN A 184 6.65 15.94 5.45
CA GLN A 184 5.24 16.32 5.50
C GLN A 184 4.42 15.29 6.27
N THR A 185 4.66 14.00 6.04
CA THR A 185 3.99 12.92 6.77
C THR A 185 4.33 12.97 8.27
N VAL A 186 5.60 13.15 8.62
CA VAL A 186 6.05 13.33 10.01
C VAL A 186 5.37 14.52 10.68
N TYR A 187 5.29 15.64 9.96
CA TYR A 187 4.72 16.88 10.47
C TYR A 187 3.22 16.76 10.74
N LEU A 188 2.48 16.14 9.82
CA LEU A 188 1.02 16.10 9.87
C LEU A 188 0.51 14.90 10.66
N HIS A 189 1.08 13.73 10.44
CA HIS A 189 0.47 12.45 10.82
C HIS A 189 1.26 11.65 11.87
N GLY A 190 2.51 12.02 12.18
CA GLY A 190 3.34 11.27 13.13
C GLY A 190 4.45 10.48 12.46
N GLY A 191 5.14 9.64 13.23
CA GLY A 191 6.38 8.99 12.81
C GLY A 191 6.27 8.16 11.53
N VAL A 192 7.33 8.18 10.74
CA VAL A 192 7.46 7.38 9.51
C VAL A 192 8.51 6.30 9.77
N GLU A 193 8.11 5.03 9.70
CA GLU A 193 9.06 3.92 9.69
C GLU A 193 9.99 4.04 8.48
N SER A 194 11.30 3.82 8.69
CA SER A 194 12.29 3.76 7.63
C SER A 194 13.42 2.80 7.94
N SER A 195 13.97 2.19 6.88
CA SER A 195 15.08 1.25 6.99
C SER A 195 16.46 1.89 6.92
N LEU A 196 17.42 1.24 7.55
CA LEU A 196 18.84 1.59 7.63
C LEU A 196 19.72 0.34 7.48
N TYR A 197 20.97 0.57 7.10
CA TYR A 197 22.03 -0.39 7.37
C TYR A 197 22.78 0.04 8.62
N MET A 198 22.90 -0.87 9.59
CA MET A 198 23.69 -0.70 10.81
C MET A 198 24.87 -1.69 10.80
N ASP A 199 26.10 -1.18 10.98
CA ASP A 199 27.33 -1.99 11.00
C ASP A 199 27.59 -2.69 12.35
N PHE A 200 26.61 -2.64 13.26
CA PHE A 200 26.66 -3.26 14.57
C PHE A 200 25.26 -3.76 14.97
N SER A 201 25.23 -4.82 15.78
CA SER A 201 24.00 -5.42 16.32
C SER A 201 23.85 -5.20 17.83
N ASN A 202 24.84 -4.59 18.48
CA ASN A 202 24.79 -4.26 19.89
C ASN A 202 25.18 -2.79 20.12
N PRO A 203 24.36 -1.99 20.82
CA PRO A 203 24.61 -0.58 21.13
C PRO A 203 25.98 -0.26 21.74
N GLY A 204 26.67 -1.24 22.35
CA GLY A 204 28.01 -1.10 22.94
C GLY A 204 29.18 -1.34 21.98
N GLN A 205 28.95 -1.86 20.77
CA GLN A 205 30.01 -2.13 19.78
C GLN A 205 30.54 -0.84 19.14
N ASP A 206 31.83 -0.79 18.84
CA ASP A 206 32.37 0.32 18.04
C ASP A 206 31.87 0.19 16.60
N SER A 207 31.55 1.32 15.97
CA SER A 207 30.97 1.40 14.63
C SER A 207 31.81 2.35 13.80
N ALA A 208 32.03 2.06 12.52
CA ALA A 208 32.73 2.97 11.63
C ALA A 208 31.93 4.25 11.34
N TYR A 209 30.60 4.18 11.45
CA TYR A 209 29.66 5.18 10.95
C TYR A 209 28.91 5.93 12.07
N TYR A 210 28.84 5.37 13.28
CA TYR A 210 28.17 5.96 14.43
C TYR A 210 29.11 6.83 15.27
N ASP A 211 28.77 8.12 15.44
CA ASP A 211 29.39 8.99 16.43
C ASP A 211 28.58 8.99 17.74
N ARG A 212 29.18 8.46 18.80
CA ARG A 212 28.56 8.37 20.14
C ARG A 212 28.42 9.71 20.86
N ARG A 213 29.22 10.73 20.50
CA ARG A 213 29.21 12.01 21.21
C ARG A 213 28.02 12.85 20.78
N ASN A 214 27.70 12.78 19.50
CA ASN A 214 26.60 13.52 18.89
C ASN A 214 25.38 12.64 18.60
N ALA A 215 25.43 11.34 18.94
CA ALA A 215 24.41 10.35 18.61
C ALA A 215 24.01 10.46 17.14
N SER A 216 24.98 10.33 16.23
CA SER A 216 24.75 10.55 14.80
C SER A 216 25.28 9.38 13.96
N TYR A 217 24.61 9.09 12.87
CA TYR A 217 24.92 7.97 11.99
C TYR A 217 24.87 8.39 10.51
N CYS A 218 25.82 7.89 9.72
CA CYS A 218 25.82 8.08 8.28
C CYS A 218 26.57 6.93 7.60
N TYR A 219 25.85 6.01 6.97
CA TYR A 219 26.41 4.97 6.13
C TYR A 219 26.29 5.36 4.65
N THR A 220 27.42 5.47 3.94
CA THR A 220 27.47 5.87 2.52
C THR A 220 27.87 4.72 1.58
N GLY A 221 27.85 3.48 2.08
CA GLY A 221 28.21 2.29 1.32
C GLY A 221 27.04 1.68 0.53
N GLY A 222 27.23 0.47 0.00
CA GLY A 222 26.26 -0.24 -0.84
C GLY A 222 25.67 -1.51 -0.22
N ALA A 223 25.74 -1.67 1.09
CA ALA A 223 25.06 -2.76 1.80
C ALA A 223 23.55 -2.48 1.90
N GLU A 224 22.77 -3.55 1.77
CA GLU A 224 21.33 -3.55 1.98
C GLU A 224 20.98 -3.23 3.44
N SER A 225 19.78 -2.72 3.67
CA SER A 225 19.27 -2.45 5.00
C SER A 225 19.17 -3.72 5.85
N ASN A 226 19.33 -3.56 7.17
CA ASN A 226 19.24 -4.64 8.15
C ASN A 226 18.60 -4.20 9.48
N HIS A 227 18.06 -2.97 9.55
CA HIS A 227 17.48 -2.40 10.75
C HIS A 227 16.44 -1.35 10.41
N ASP A 228 15.31 -1.33 11.11
CA ASP A 228 14.27 -0.31 10.95
C ASP A 228 14.21 0.63 12.16
N VAL A 229 13.90 1.90 11.88
CA VAL A 229 13.74 2.97 12.87
C VAL A 229 12.53 3.82 12.50
N VAL A 230 12.11 4.70 13.42
CA VAL A 230 11.06 5.69 13.11
C VAL A 230 11.70 7.06 12.94
N ILE A 231 11.44 7.72 11.82
CA ILE A 231 11.75 9.13 11.60
C ILE A 231 10.72 9.97 12.37
N ILE A 232 11.21 10.79 13.29
CA ILE A 232 10.40 11.55 14.26
C ILE A 232 10.52 13.06 14.11
N GLY A 233 11.36 13.48 13.17
CA GLY A 233 11.70 14.88 12.97
C GLY A 233 12.89 15.02 12.03
N TRP A 234 13.36 16.25 11.89
CA TRP A 234 14.49 16.60 11.07
C TRP A 234 15.13 17.92 11.51
N ASP A 235 16.37 18.13 11.09
CA ASP A 235 17.06 19.42 11.15
C ASP A 235 17.89 19.57 9.87
N ASP A 236 17.45 20.45 8.97
CA ASP A 236 18.11 20.73 7.69
C ASP A 236 19.48 21.38 7.85
N ASN A 237 19.80 21.89 9.04
CA ASN A 237 21.08 22.53 9.35
C ASN A 237 21.91 21.70 10.33
N TYR A 238 21.56 20.43 10.56
CA TYR A 238 22.34 19.56 11.44
C TYR A 238 23.78 19.42 10.91
N PRO A 239 24.80 19.85 11.66
CA PRO A 239 26.15 20.00 11.11
C PRO A 239 26.75 18.69 10.61
N ALA A 240 27.28 18.69 9.38
CA ALA A 240 27.99 17.55 8.80
C ALA A 240 29.20 17.10 9.65
N GLU A 241 29.81 18.03 10.40
CA GLU A 241 30.92 17.73 11.31
C GLU A 241 30.53 16.91 12.55
N ASN A 242 29.23 16.78 12.82
CA ASN A 242 28.75 15.97 13.92
C ASN A 242 28.77 14.47 13.61
N PHE A 243 28.97 14.07 12.34
CA PHE A 243 29.06 12.67 11.92
C PHE A 243 30.50 12.16 11.95
N LYS A 244 30.67 10.86 12.24
CA LYS A 244 31.99 10.21 12.32
C LYS A 244 32.71 10.23 10.97
N GLU A 245 31.99 9.86 9.92
CA GLU A 245 32.37 10.14 8.54
C GLU A 245 31.57 11.35 8.06
N ARG A 246 32.26 12.39 7.61
CA ARG A 246 31.62 13.66 7.25
C ARG A 246 30.84 13.49 5.93
N PRO A 247 29.50 13.67 5.92
CA PRO A 247 28.71 13.66 4.69
C PRO A 247 28.98 14.89 3.80
N GLU A 248 28.40 14.89 2.60
CA GLU A 248 28.62 15.96 1.61
C GLU A 248 28.06 17.32 2.04
N GLY A 249 27.04 17.34 2.90
CA GLY A 249 26.38 18.54 3.40
C GLY A 249 25.75 18.36 4.78
N ASP A 250 25.26 19.46 5.32
CA ASP A 250 24.48 19.47 6.56
C ASP A 250 23.08 18.86 6.31
N GLY A 251 22.41 18.48 7.39
CA GLY A 251 21.04 17.96 7.34
C GLY A 251 20.91 16.53 7.85
N ALA A 252 19.92 16.31 8.72
CA ALA A 252 19.66 15.00 9.29
C ALA A 252 18.19 14.80 9.61
N PHE A 253 17.74 13.56 9.48
CA PHE A 253 16.54 13.08 10.17
C PHE A 253 16.86 12.83 11.65
N ILE A 254 15.87 13.05 12.50
CA ILE A 254 15.87 12.64 13.89
C ILE A 254 15.12 11.31 13.93
N CYS A 255 15.76 10.25 14.42
CA CYS A 255 15.20 8.91 14.42
C CYS A 255 15.11 8.34 15.83
N GLN A 256 13.98 7.71 16.14
CA GLN A 256 13.78 6.89 17.34
C GLN A 256 14.12 5.43 17.04
N ASN A 257 14.95 4.83 17.88
CA ASN A 257 15.40 3.44 17.76
C ASN A 257 14.63 2.53 18.73
N SER A 258 14.81 1.22 18.60
CA SER A 258 14.22 0.14 19.41
C SER A 258 15.27 -0.59 20.26
N TRP A 259 16.35 0.09 20.66
CA TRP A 259 17.43 -0.47 21.50
C TRP A 259 17.46 0.13 22.91
N GLY A 260 16.30 0.55 23.40
CA GLY A 260 16.13 1.15 24.71
C GLY A 260 16.72 2.56 24.83
N THR A 261 16.41 3.19 25.97
CA THR A 261 16.84 4.57 26.28
C THR A 261 18.35 4.73 26.50
N GLY A 262 19.10 3.62 26.58
CA GLY A 262 20.56 3.65 26.71
C GLY A 262 21.30 3.90 25.39
N PHE A 263 20.62 3.77 24.24
CA PHE A 263 21.18 4.08 22.93
C PHE A 263 21.09 5.57 22.62
N GLY A 264 22.11 6.15 21.96
CA GLY A 264 22.09 7.55 21.51
C GLY A 264 21.74 8.56 22.61
N ASP A 265 20.91 9.52 22.24
CA ASP A 265 20.31 10.49 23.16
C ASP A 265 18.93 9.98 23.60
N HIS A 266 18.90 9.20 24.68
CA HIS A 266 17.68 8.64 25.26
C HIS A 266 16.87 7.77 24.29
N GLY A 267 17.55 7.03 23.42
CA GLY A 267 16.96 6.18 22.38
C GLY A 267 16.79 6.85 21.02
N VAL A 268 17.16 8.12 20.91
CA VAL A 268 17.07 8.91 19.68
C VAL A 268 18.45 9.23 19.13
N PHE A 269 18.57 9.36 17.82
CA PHE A 269 19.81 9.66 17.13
C PHE A 269 19.55 10.38 15.81
N TYR A 270 20.57 11.04 15.27
CA TYR A 270 20.51 11.75 13.99
C TYR A 270 21.01 10.84 12.86
N VAL A 271 20.27 10.78 11.76
CA VAL A 271 20.70 10.09 10.55
C VAL A 271 20.87 11.11 9.44
N SER A 272 22.06 11.18 8.86
CA SER A 272 22.36 12.10 7.76
C SER A 272 21.40 11.89 6.59
N TYR A 273 20.97 12.98 5.94
CA TYR A 273 20.26 12.90 4.65
C TYR A 273 21.07 12.18 3.54
N TYR A 274 22.38 12.08 3.73
CA TYR A 274 23.30 11.40 2.82
C TYR A 274 23.55 9.93 3.18
N ASP A 275 22.86 9.38 4.20
CA ASP A 275 22.84 7.94 4.43
C ASP A 275 22.23 7.22 3.20
N ALA A 276 22.79 6.06 2.85
CA ALA A 276 22.46 5.33 1.64
C ALA A 276 21.06 4.71 1.66
N ASN A 277 20.50 4.45 2.86
CA ASN A 277 19.26 3.68 3.02
C ASN A 277 18.10 4.50 3.61
N ILE A 278 18.37 5.52 4.44
CA ILE A 278 17.30 6.30 5.07
C ILE A 278 16.34 6.90 4.02
N GLY A 279 15.04 6.75 4.28
CA GLY A 279 13.97 7.22 3.42
C GLY A 279 13.70 6.35 2.19
N SER A 280 14.35 5.20 2.02
CA SER A 280 14.12 4.34 0.83
C SER A 280 12.90 3.42 0.94
N TYR A 281 12.53 3.04 2.15
CA TYR A 281 11.41 2.15 2.45
C TYR A 281 10.63 2.80 3.58
N ASN A 282 9.39 3.22 3.32
CA ASN A 282 8.67 4.10 4.23
C ASN A 282 7.25 3.61 4.48
N ALA A 283 6.79 3.69 5.73
CA ALA A 283 5.39 3.49 6.08
C ALA A 283 4.98 4.39 7.24
N ALA A 284 3.77 4.94 7.17
CA ALA A 284 3.14 5.71 8.24
C ALA A 284 1.65 5.42 8.29
N TYR A 285 1.11 5.26 9.50
CA TYR A 285 -0.27 4.85 9.75
C TYR A 285 -1.11 6.10 10.03
N THR A 286 -1.66 6.71 8.97
CA THR A 286 -2.20 8.07 8.99
C THR A 286 -3.67 8.15 9.36
N LYS A 287 -4.41 7.04 9.30
CA LYS A 287 -5.80 6.95 9.78
C LYS A 287 -6.03 5.65 10.53
N THR A 288 -6.56 5.77 11.74
CA THR A 288 -7.04 4.67 12.56
C THR A 288 -8.43 4.98 13.09
N GLU A 289 -9.19 3.93 13.36
CA GLU A 289 -10.55 3.99 13.89
C GLU A 289 -10.71 2.98 15.04
N ASP A 290 -11.77 3.15 15.83
CA ASP A 290 -12.15 2.17 16.86
C ASP A 290 -12.45 0.81 16.21
N SER A 291 -12.16 -0.30 16.90
CA SER A 291 -12.40 -1.65 16.36
C SER A 291 -13.88 -2.00 16.20
N SER A 292 -14.80 -1.14 16.65
CA SER A 292 -16.23 -1.25 16.38
C SER A 292 -16.71 -0.52 15.11
N ASN A 293 -15.80 -0.04 14.25
CA ASN A 293 -16.14 0.78 13.08
C ASN A 293 -16.88 0.02 11.97
N TYR A 294 -16.67 -1.29 11.86
CA TYR A 294 -17.42 -2.21 10.99
C TYR A 294 -17.55 -3.57 11.66
N ASP A 295 -18.56 -4.35 11.26
CA ASP A 295 -18.84 -5.67 11.84
C ASP A 295 -18.15 -6.84 11.11
N VAL A 296 -17.90 -6.68 9.81
CA VAL A 296 -17.44 -7.75 8.91
C VAL A 296 -16.41 -7.21 7.92
N LEU A 297 -15.35 -8.00 7.71
CA LEU A 297 -14.30 -7.78 6.71
C LEU A 297 -14.24 -8.98 5.75
N TYR A 298 -14.45 -8.73 4.46
CA TYR A 298 -14.19 -9.68 3.38
C TYR A 298 -12.82 -9.39 2.76
N GLN A 299 -11.96 -10.40 2.71
CA GLN A 299 -10.60 -10.30 2.18
C GLN A 299 -10.08 -11.67 1.71
N SER A 300 -9.09 -11.65 0.83
CA SER A 300 -8.39 -12.84 0.31
C SER A 300 -6.88 -12.59 0.15
N ASP A 301 -6.33 -11.61 0.87
CA ASP A 301 -4.98 -11.07 0.67
C ASP A 301 -4.26 -10.86 2.00
N LEU A 302 -4.10 -11.93 2.79
CA LEU A 302 -3.53 -11.86 4.14
C LEU A 302 -2.03 -11.50 4.17
N LEU A 303 -1.32 -11.68 3.06
CA LEU A 303 0.04 -11.17 2.86
C LEU A 303 0.06 -9.75 2.27
N GLY A 304 -1.10 -9.18 1.92
CA GLY A 304 -1.22 -7.83 1.36
C GLY A 304 -0.40 -7.61 0.08
N TRP A 305 0.13 -6.39 -0.06
CA TRP A 305 0.83 -5.94 -1.27
C TRP A 305 2.25 -6.53 -1.38
N CYS A 306 2.37 -7.75 -1.91
CA CYS A 306 3.66 -8.41 -2.19
C CYS A 306 3.95 -8.61 -3.69
N GLY A 307 3.04 -8.21 -4.56
CA GLY A 307 3.22 -8.18 -6.00
C GLY A 307 2.35 -7.12 -6.69
N GLN A 308 2.53 -6.98 -8.00
CA GLN A 308 1.73 -6.07 -8.82
C GLN A 308 1.31 -6.72 -10.14
N LEU A 309 0.10 -6.41 -10.60
CA LEU A 309 -0.44 -6.82 -11.90
C LEU A 309 -0.90 -5.61 -12.71
N GLY A 310 -1.02 -5.82 -14.02
CA GLY A 310 -1.53 -4.84 -14.96
C GLY A 310 -1.11 -5.15 -16.39
N TYR A 311 -1.32 -4.18 -17.27
CA TYR A 311 -1.26 -4.39 -18.73
C TYR A 311 -0.18 -3.55 -19.43
N ASN A 312 0.89 -3.19 -18.71
CA ASN A 312 1.87 -2.18 -19.13
C ASN A 312 1.18 -0.84 -19.45
N SER A 313 0.26 -0.46 -18.58
CA SER A 313 -0.54 0.76 -18.66
C SER A 313 -0.77 1.30 -17.26
N GLU A 314 -0.82 2.63 -17.17
CA GLU A 314 -1.17 3.35 -15.95
C GLU A 314 -2.61 3.07 -15.51
N LEU A 315 -3.48 2.69 -16.47
CA LEU A 315 -4.89 2.39 -16.27
C LEU A 315 -5.13 0.87 -16.23
N ALA A 316 -5.87 0.40 -15.23
CA ALA A 316 -6.38 -0.95 -15.18
C ALA A 316 -7.73 -1.03 -14.44
N TYR A 317 -8.38 -2.18 -14.57
CA TYR A 317 -9.62 -2.51 -13.87
C TYR A 317 -9.43 -3.81 -13.11
N PHE A 318 -9.95 -3.86 -11.89
CA PHE A 318 -9.95 -5.07 -11.09
C PHE A 318 -11.22 -5.16 -10.25
N ALA A 319 -11.68 -6.38 -10.00
CA ALA A 319 -12.85 -6.62 -9.17
C ALA A 319 -12.67 -7.90 -8.35
N ASN A 320 -13.15 -7.90 -7.11
CA ASN A 320 -13.29 -9.11 -6.29
C ASN A 320 -14.78 -9.41 -6.09
N VAL A 321 -15.10 -10.70 -6.07
CA VAL A 321 -16.44 -11.22 -5.80
C VAL A 321 -16.44 -11.92 -4.45
N TYR A 322 -17.47 -11.66 -3.67
CA TYR A 322 -17.70 -12.25 -2.35
C TYR A 322 -19.11 -12.81 -2.26
N GLU A 323 -19.34 -13.72 -1.33
CA GLU A 323 -20.67 -14.22 -0.97
C GLU A 323 -21.01 -13.76 0.44
N ALA A 324 -22.14 -13.09 0.62
CA ALA A 324 -22.56 -12.59 1.92
C ALA A 324 -22.99 -13.74 2.84
N GLU A 325 -22.36 -13.91 4.00
CA GLU A 325 -22.77 -14.97 4.95
C GLU A 325 -24.05 -14.62 5.74
N GLU A 326 -24.33 -13.33 5.87
CA GLU A 326 -25.44 -12.77 6.62
C GLU A 326 -26.04 -11.55 5.89
N ASP A 327 -27.13 -11.00 6.41
CA ASP A 327 -27.72 -9.76 5.88
C ASP A 327 -26.83 -8.58 6.27
N LEU A 328 -26.28 -7.89 5.28
CA LEU A 328 -25.25 -6.89 5.47
C LEU A 328 -25.58 -5.59 4.74
N GLN A 329 -25.10 -4.49 5.30
CA GLN A 329 -24.90 -3.24 4.59
C GLN A 329 -23.41 -3.11 4.27
N LEU A 330 -23.04 -3.17 3.00
CA LEU A 330 -21.67 -2.90 2.54
C LEU A 330 -21.39 -1.40 2.67
N ARG A 331 -20.28 -1.04 3.30
CA ARG A 331 -19.99 0.32 3.76
C ARG A 331 -18.71 0.91 3.19
N ALA A 332 -17.70 0.11 2.90
CA ALA A 332 -16.42 0.60 2.37
C ALA A 332 -15.67 -0.47 1.58
N ALA A 333 -14.69 -0.05 0.78
CA ALA A 333 -13.69 -0.92 0.16
C ALA A 333 -12.27 -0.48 0.51
N GLY A 334 -11.39 -1.44 0.74
CA GLY A 334 -9.99 -1.20 1.07
C GLY A 334 -9.05 -1.72 0.00
N PHE A 335 -8.18 -0.87 -0.55
CA PHE A 335 -7.23 -1.26 -1.59
C PHE A 335 -6.00 -0.36 -1.61
N TYR A 336 -4.97 -0.78 -2.35
CA TYR A 336 -3.71 -0.06 -2.42
C TYR A 336 -3.66 0.90 -3.61
N ALA A 337 -3.10 2.09 -3.38
CA ALA A 337 -2.51 2.92 -4.42
C ALA A 337 -1.04 2.53 -4.58
N THR A 338 -0.64 2.04 -5.75
CA THR A 338 0.73 1.56 -5.96
C THR A 338 1.77 2.66 -6.23
N GLY A 339 1.32 3.90 -6.32
CA GLY A 339 2.12 5.06 -6.67
C GLY A 339 1.40 6.36 -6.30
N GLU A 340 2.13 7.45 -6.42
CA GLU A 340 1.61 8.81 -6.17
C GLU A 340 0.56 9.22 -7.21
N ASP A 341 -0.22 10.24 -6.86
CA ASP A 341 -1.22 10.83 -7.75
C ASP A 341 -2.20 9.82 -8.36
N THR A 342 -2.56 8.78 -7.61
CA THR A 342 -3.45 7.70 -8.07
C THR A 342 -4.90 8.14 -8.05
N GLU A 343 -5.59 7.98 -9.18
CA GLU A 343 -7.03 8.16 -9.29
C GLU A 343 -7.75 6.81 -9.24
N TYR A 344 -8.96 6.78 -8.68
CA TYR A 344 -9.82 5.59 -8.72
C TYR A 344 -11.27 5.93 -9.03
N ARG A 345 -11.99 4.94 -9.56
CA ARG A 345 -13.45 4.92 -9.68
C ARG A 345 -13.97 3.58 -9.19
N LEU A 346 -15.07 3.61 -8.44
CA LEU A 346 -15.60 2.44 -7.73
C LEU A 346 -17.06 2.18 -8.10
N ALA A 347 -17.42 0.90 -8.16
CA ALA A 347 -18.79 0.42 -8.26
C ALA A 347 -18.97 -0.81 -7.37
N VAL A 348 -20.16 -0.94 -6.78
CA VAL A 348 -20.60 -2.14 -6.06
C VAL A 348 -21.76 -2.76 -6.83
N ILE A 349 -21.69 -4.07 -7.07
CA ILE A 349 -22.64 -4.83 -7.88
C ILE A 349 -23.25 -5.89 -6.97
N PRO A 350 -24.43 -5.64 -6.37
CA PRO A 350 -25.15 -6.65 -5.60
C PRO A 350 -25.79 -7.70 -6.52
N ASP A 351 -26.14 -8.86 -5.98
CA ASP A 351 -26.76 -9.99 -6.71
C ASP A 351 -25.95 -10.40 -7.96
N PHE A 352 -24.63 -10.47 -7.81
CA PHE A 352 -23.69 -10.73 -8.89
C PHE A 352 -23.77 -12.19 -9.37
N GLU A 353 -24.21 -12.40 -10.60
CA GLU A 353 -24.34 -13.72 -11.20
C GLU A 353 -23.24 -14.00 -12.24
N ASP A 354 -22.89 -13.00 -13.07
CA ASP A 354 -22.03 -13.18 -14.23
C ASP A 354 -20.96 -12.09 -14.38
N VAL A 355 -19.74 -12.49 -14.76
CA VAL A 355 -18.60 -11.60 -15.02
C VAL A 355 -18.85 -10.56 -16.12
N GLN A 356 -19.84 -10.77 -16.99
CA GLN A 356 -20.30 -9.76 -17.95
C GLN A 356 -20.84 -8.50 -17.25
N GLU A 357 -21.45 -8.62 -16.07
CA GLU A 357 -22.00 -7.49 -15.32
C GLU A 357 -20.93 -6.47 -14.93
N LEU A 358 -19.68 -6.91 -14.70
CA LEU A 358 -18.55 -6.00 -14.47
C LEU A 358 -18.33 -5.03 -15.65
N SER A 359 -18.63 -5.48 -16.87
CA SER A 359 -18.48 -4.65 -18.08
C SER A 359 -19.64 -3.67 -18.26
N GLU A 360 -20.80 -3.96 -17.67
CA GLU A 360 -22.02 -3.15 -17.74
C GLU A 360 -22.15 -2.18 -16.56
N ALA A 361 -21.41 -2.44 -15.47
CA ALA A 361 -21.44 -1.67 -14.24
C ALA A 361 -21.07 -0.19 -14.47
N GLN A 362 -21.86 0.69 -13.84
CA GLN A 362 -21.60 2.12 -13.80
C GLN A 362 -20.82 2.46 -12.52
N PHE A 363 -19.80 3.29 -12.66
CA PHE A 363 -19.10 3.81 -11.49
C PHE A 363 -20.02 4.79 -10.76
N THR A 364 -20.11 4.64 -9.44
CA THR A 364 -20.96 5.45 -8.56
C THR A 364 -20.15 6.44 -7.74
N GLN A 365 -18.84 6.20 -7.63
CA GLN A 365 -17.93 7.00 -6.81
C GLN A 365 -16.56 7.09 -7.47
N SER A 366 -15.82 8.14 -7.16
CA SER A 366 -14.45 8.35 -7.60
C SER A 366 -13.65 9.12 -6.58
N GLY A 367 -12.34 8.97 -6.60
CA GLY A 367 -11.47 9.75 -5.73
C GLY A 367 -10.02 9.73 -6.17
N TYR A 368 -9.18 10.27 -5.30
CA TYR A 368 -7.77 10.50 -5.57
C TYR A 368 -6.94 10.25 -4.31
N PHE A 369 -5.76 9.67 -4.50
CA PHE A 369 -4.76 9.44 -3.49
C PHE A 369 -3.46 10.13 -3.89
N GLN A 370 -2.99 11.04 -3.04
CA GLN A 370 -1.74 11.76 -3.28
C GLN A 370 -0.52 10.85 -3.20
N TYR A 371 -0.52 9.90 -2.26
CA TYR A 371 0.62 9.05 -1.97
C TYR A 371 0.33 7.57 -2.26
N ALA A 372 1.38 6.79 -2.53
CA ALA A 372 1.27 5.34 -2.49
C ALA A 372 0.88 4.89 -1.07
N GLY A 373 0.18 3.77 -0.94
CA GLY A 373 -0.32 3.32 0.35
C GLY A 373 -1.55 2.44 0.29
N TYR A 374 -2.11 2.17 1.47
CA TYR A 374 -3.38 1.48 1.65
C TYR A 374 -4.46 2.48 2.07
N TYR A 375 -5.66 2.34 1.50
CA TYR A 375 -6.77 3.26 1.77
C TYR A 375 -8.09 2.51 1.90
N THR A 376 -8.81 2.77 2.99
CA THR A 376 -10.23 2.41 3.15
C THR A 376 -11.11 3.55 2.65
N VAL A 377 -11.86 3.29 1.58
CA VAL A 377 -12.79 4.22 0.94
C VAL A 377 -14.21 3.88 1.35
N GLU A 378 -14.81 4.75 2.17
CA GLU A 378 -16.24 4.67 2.49
C GLU A 378 -17.09 4.88 1.23
N PHE A 379 -18.15 4.08 1.08
CA PHE A 379 -19.11 4.21 0.00
C PHE A 379 -20.03 5.40 0.26
N ASP A 380 -20.21 6.26 -0.75
CA ASP A 380 -21.13 7.40 -0.68
C ASP A 380 -22.56 6.94 -0.34
N ASP A 381 -22.98 5.83 -0.94
CA ASP A 381 -24.24 5.15 -0.68
C ASP A 381 -23.97 3.69 -0.27
N PRO A 382 -24.29 3.30 0.98
CA PRO A 382 -24.16 1.91 1.41
C PRO A 382 -25.07 0.97 0.62
N VAL A 383 -24.61 -0.27 0.39
CA VAL A 383 -25.32 -1.26 -0.44
C VAL A 383 -25.75 -2.46 0.39
N SER A 384 -27.06 -2.73 0.45
CA SER A 384 -27.58 -3.91 1.14
C SER A 384 -27.39 -5.18 0.31
N VAL A 385 -26.96 -6.26 0.97
CA VAL A 385 -26.87 -7.62 0.41
C VAL A 385 -27.46 -8.61 1.42
N LYS A 386 -28.09 -9.68 0.91
CA LYS A 386 -28.71 -10.72 1.74
C LYS A 386 -27.81 -11.94 1.87
N ALA A 387 -28.01 -12.69 2.96
CA ALA A 387 -27.30 -13.94 3.18
C ALA A 387 -27.43 -14.88 1.96
N GLY A 388 -26.30 -15.35 1.43
CA GLY A 388 -26.16 -16.18 0.24
C GLY A 388 -26.15 -15.43 -1.08
N GLU A 389 -26.35 -14.11 -1.10
CA GLU A 389 -26.15 -13.30 -2.30
C GLU A 389 -24.67 -13.08 -2.54
N ARG A 390 -24.26 -13.22 -3.81
CA ARG A 390 -22.94 -12.81 -4.25
C ARG A 390 -22.95 -11.34 -4.59
N PHE A 391 -21.84 -10.66 -4.36
CA PHE A 391 -21.65 -9.27 -4.75
C PHE A 391 -20.23 -9.06 -5.25
N ALA A 392 -20.04 -8.08 -6.12
CA ALA A 392 -18.73 -7.70 -6.63
C ALA A 392 -18.43 -6.23 -6.31
N VAL A 393 -17.17 -5.94 -5.98
CA VAL A 393 -16.66 -4.57 -5.94
C VAL A 393 -15.69 -4.41 -7.09
N LEU A 394 -15.94 -3.40 -7.93
CA LEU A 394 -15.19 -3.09 -9.14
C LEU A 394 -14.46 -1.76 -8.95
N VAL A 395 -13.17 -1.77 -9.22
CA VAL A 395 -12.30 -0.59 -9.19
C VAL A 395 -11.67 -0.38 -10.56
N GLN A 396 -11.79 0.83 -11.10
CA GLN A 396 -10.84 1.36 -12.09
C GLN A 396 -9.77 2.12 -11.34
N ILE A 397 -8.51 1.86 -11.64
CA ILE A 397 -7.37 2.55 -11.05
C ILE A 397 -6.48 3.14 -12.13
N MET A 398 -6.03 4.37 -11.92
CA MET A 398 -5.05 5.03 -12.76
C MET A 398 -3.91 5.55 -11.89
N THR A 399 -2.74 4.92 -12.01
CA THR A 399 -1.53 5.35 -11.30
C THR A 399 -0.51 5.85 -12.33
N PRO A 400 -0.21 7.17 -12.35
CA PRO A 400 0.80 7.75 -13.24
C PRO A 400 2.13 6.98 -13.20
N GLU A 401 2.75 6.83 -14.36
CA GLU A 401 4.04 6.14 -14.58
C GLU A 401 4.06 4.63 -14.23
N SER A 402 2.97 4.07 -13.68
CA SER A 402 2.88 2.65 -13.39
C SER A 402 2.60 1.82 -14.64
N GLN A 403 3.25 0.65 -14.71
CA GLN A 403 2.94 -0.38 -15.71
C GLN A 403 1.98 -1.44 -15.18
N TYR A 404 1.90 -1.55 -13.84
CA TYR A 404 1.21 -2.59 -13.09
C TYR A 404 0.53 -1.95 -11.86
N PRO A 405 -0.59 -1.22 -12.05
CA PRO A 405 -1.16 -0.39 -10.99
C PRO A 405 -1.98 -1.17 -9.94
N ILE A 406 -2.12 -2.49 -10.08
CA ILE A 406 -2.95 -3.31 -9.19
C ILE A 406 -2.04 -4.05 -8.21
N ALA A 407 -2.19 -3.78 -6.92
CA ALA A 407 -1.54 -4.57 -5.87
C ALA A 407 -2.16 -5.96 -5.74
N VAL A 408 -1.32 -6.97 -5.56
CA VAL A 408 -1.74 -8.35 -5.35
C VAL A 408 -0.92 -9.03 -4.26
N GLU A 409 -1.54 -10.03 -3.66
CA GLU A 409 -0.85 -11.11 -2.97
C GLU A 409 -0.40 -12.12 -4.04
N PHE A 410 0.91 -12.21 -4.29
CA PHE A 410 1.48 -12.98 -5.40
C PHE A 410 2.14 -14.29 -4.94
N ALA A 411 1.57 -15.42 -5.38
CA ALA A 411 2.09 -16.75 -5.08
C ALA A 411 3.36 -17.04 -5.92
N SER A 412 4.51 -16.60 -5.43
CA SER A 412 5.79 -16.84 -6.09
C SER A 412 6.95 -16.99 -5.11
N GLY A 413 7.96 -17.78 -5.50
CA GLY A 413 9.17 -17.96 -4.72
C GLY A 413 8.87 -18.52 -3.33
N GLU A 414 9.30 -17.81 -2.29
CA GLU A 414 9.12 -18.21 -0.88
C GLU A 414 7.69 -17.99 -0.37
N LEU A 415 6.83 -17.31 -1.14
CA LEU A 415 5.42 -17.08 -0.81
C LEU A 415 4.48 -18.08 -1.48
N GLU A 416 4.97 -18.95 -2.39
CA GLU A 416 4.13 -19.85 -3.20
C GLU A 416 3.20 -20.73 -2.35
N ASP A 417 3.70 -21.30 -1.25
CA ASP A 417 2.93 -22.17 -0.34
C ASP A 417 2.20 -21.39 0.78
N LYS A 418 2.35 -20.07 0.83
CA LYS A 418 1.76 -19.20 1.87
C LYS A 418 0.49 -18.50 1.41
N VAL A 419 0.27 -18.41 0.10
CA VAL A 419 -0.91 -17.81 -0.53
C VAL A 419 -2.01 -18.84 -0.70
N ALA A 420 -3.20 -18.55 -0.18
CA ALA A 420 -4.39 -19.38 -0.36
C ALA A 420 -5.15 -18.94 -1.62
N LEU A 421 -4.90 -19.54 -2.79
CA LEU A 421 -5.56 -19.12 -4.04
C LEU A 421 -7.03 -19.58 -4.18
N ASP A 422 -7.55 -20.35 -3.22
CA ASP A 422 -8.93 -20.86 -3.24
C ASP A 422 -9.93 -20.02 -2.43
N ASP A 423 -9.45 -19.02 -1.70
CA ASP A 423 -10.28 -18.04 -0.99
C ASP A 423 -10.65 -16.80 -1.85
N GLY A 424 -9.97 -16.63 -2.99
CA GLY A 424 -10.15 -15.52 -3.92
C GLY A 424 -11.08 -15.80 -5.10
N GLU A 425 -11.80 -14.75 -5.52
CA GLU A 425 -12.50 -14.69 -6.79
C GLU A 425 -12.31 -13.30 -7.44
N GLY A 426 -11.09 -13.07 -7.90
CA GLY A 426 -10.63 -11.83 -8.50
C GLY A 426 -10.61 -11.84 -10.02
N TYR A 427 -10.90 -10.69 -10.61
CA TYR A 427 -10.88 -10.47 -12.05
C TYR A 427 -10.14 -9.18 -12.40
N ILE A 428 -9.32 -9.23 -13.46
CA ILE A 428 -8.64 -8.04 -14.01
C ILE A 428 -8.99 -7.83 -15.49
N SER A 429 -8.92 -6.57 -15.92
CA SER A 429 -9.15 -6.16 -17.31
C SER A 429 -8.38 -4.87 -17.65
N SER A 430 -8.04 -4.69 -18.93
CA SER A 430 -7.34 -3.49 -19.43
C SER A 430 -8.27 -2.38 -19.94
N ASP A 431 -9.53 -2.69 -20.25
CA ASP A 431 -10.42 -1.80 -21.00
C ASP A 431 -11.88 -1.82 -20.52
N LYS A 432 -12.15 -2.41 -19.33
CA LYS A 432 -13.50 -2.59 -18.76
C LYS A 432 -14.45 -3.37 -19.68
N GLY A 433 -13.97 -4.10 -20.68
CA GLY A 433 -14.83 -4.76 -21.66
C GLY A 433 -14.24 -6.00 -22.32
N MET A 434 -15.09 -6.74 -23.03
CA MET A 434 -14.87 -7.96 -23.80
C MET A 434 -14.14 -9.16 -23.14
N MET A 435 -13.14 -9.00 -22.27
CA MET A 435 -12.50 -10.08 -21.53
C MET A 435 -12.10 -9.66 -20.11
N TRP A 436 -12.49 -10.49 -19.16
CA TRP A 436 -12.04 -10.51 -17.77
C TRP A 436 -11.20 -11.75 -17.55
N GLU A 437 -10.07 -11.58 -16.89
CA GLU A 437 -9.14 -12.66 -16.58
C GLU A 437 -9.20 -12.97 -15.08
N ARG A 438 -9.42 -14.23 -14.73
CA ARG A 438 -9.48 -14.67 -13.33
C ARG A 438 -8.08 -14.77 -12.74
N VAL A 439 -7.79 -13.95 -11.74
CA VAL A 439 -6.44 -13.68 -11.24
C VAL A 439 -5.82 -14.93 -10.62
N GLU A 440 -6.58 -15.68 -9.83
CA GLU A 440 -6.08 -16.84 -9.09
C GLU A 440 -5.59 -17.94 -10.04
N THR A 441 -6.30 -18.12 -11.17
CA THR A 441 -6.00 -19.19 -12.12
C THR A 441 -5.02 -18.80 -13.23
N ALA A 442 -4.96 -17.51 -13.57
CA ALA A 442 -4.19 -17.04 -14.72
C ALA A 442 -2.89 -16.35 -14.31
N GLN A 443 -2.86 -15.78 -13.10
CA GLN A 443 -1.74 -15.02 -12.55
C GLN A 443 -1.20 -15.61 -11.25
N ASN A 444 -1.84 -16.63 -10.66
CA ASN A 444 -1.46 -17.20 -9.36
C ASN A 444 -1.37 -16.10 -8.28
N SER A 445 -2.40 -15.28 -8.18
CA SER A 445 -2.44 -14.18 -7.20
C SER A 445 -3.86 -13.97 -6.70
N ASN A 446 -3.99 -13.36 -5.51
CA ASN A 446 -5.23 -12.77 -5.03
C ASN A 446 -5.15 -11.24 -5.15
N LEU A 447 -6.27 -10.59 -5.45
CA LEU A 447 -6.35 -9.13 -5.50
C LEU A 447 -6.35 -8.54 -4.08
N CYS A 448 -5.59 -7.47 -3.87
CA CYS A 448 -5.66 -6.71 -2.62
C CYS A 448 -6.85 -5.74 -2.65
N LEU A 449 -8.07 -6.29 -2.55
CA LEU A 449 -9.33 -5.55 -2.56
C LEU A 449 -10.28 -6.07 -1.47
N LYS A 450 -10.29 -5.40 -0.33
CA LYS A 450 -11.12 -5.75 0.83
C LYS A 450 -12.48 -5.05 0.79
N VAL A 451 -13.49 -5.62 1.46
CA VAL A 451 -14.81 -5.00 1.64
C VAL A 451 -15.22 -5.02 3.11
N TYR A 452 -15.70 -3.87 3.59
CA TYR A 452 -16.13 -3.67 4.97
C TYR A 452 -17.64 -3.49 5.03
N ALA A 453 -18.29 -4.11 6.01
CA ALA A 453 -19.74 -4.12 6.13
C ALA A 453 -20.22 -4.09 7.58
N ASP A 454 -21.45 -3.58 7.75
CA ASP A 454 -22.19 -3.62 9.01
C ASP A 454 -23.30 -4.67 8.92
N ARG A 455 -23.61 -5.34 10.03
CA ARG A 455 -24.73 -6.26 10.12
C ARG A 455 -26.04 -5.48 10.08
N GLU A 456 -26.97 -5.87 9.21
CA GLU A 456 -28.31 -5.30 9.27
C GLU A 456 -29.00 -5.80 10.57
N GLU A 457 -29.34 -4.88 11.48
CA GLU A 457 -30.15 -5.23 12.65
C GLU A 457 -31.45 -5.89 12.19
N ALA A 458 -31.76 -7.07 12.75
CA ALA A 458 -33.01 -7.77 12.50
C ALA A 458 -34.20 -6.86 12.91
N GLN A 459 -34.95 -6.37 11.92
CA GLN A 459 -36.13 -5.51 12.11
C GLN A 459 -37.27 -6.20 12.86
#